data_AF-A0AAV4QFK1-F1
#
_entry.id   AF-A0AAV4QFK1-F1
#
_cell.length_a   1.000
_cell.length_b   1.000
_cell.length_c   1.000
_cell.angle_alpha   90.00
_cell.angle_beta   90.00
_cell.angle_gamma   90.00
#
_symmetry.space_group_name_H-M   'P 1'
#
loop_
_entity.id
_entity.type
_entity.pdbx_description
1 polymer ?
#
loop_
_entity_poly.entity_id
_entity_poly.type
_entity_poly.pdbx_seq_one_letter_code
_entity_poly.pdbx_strand_id
1 'polypeptide(L)'
;MISEEETCFEDVLEKNYCPETNDEEKIFIHAMIRRLKRILNWDPGEDESLFTKDKGPEIVRDIMIHFIRWKTIIGSSNNLADFIGLQHLVIYTMAKLCFYYWIRDSRLVSDVLRQVYLCDGHFSSMFAHIMNQNDRRTLWPTPNQETRHKEYLTMVFFLSHAHNARLEFGGHRFVDLRLRVPLRVPPVFLAAIYNKPQLLLLIMRHGAILDRRQASGRADDWDLNMLLRHLTRILWASLGSDPQDSTWETSIISSTLHDVWECLRFLLRGISQVQMGN
;
A
#
# COMPACT_ATOMS: atom_id res chain seq x y z
N MET A 1 2.21 -26.75 1.82
CA MET A 1 1.38 -26.18 2.90
C MET A 1 0.22 -25.49 2.21
N ILE A 2 -0.93 -26.14 2.15
CA ILE A 2 -2.19 -25.54 1.68
C ILE A 2 -2.42 -24.34 2.61
N SER A 3 -2.21 -23.13 2.12
CA SER A 3 -2.26 -21.94 2.95
C SER A 3 -3.72 -21.71 3.39
N GLU A 4 -3.93 -21.14 4.57
CA GLU A 4 -5.26 -20.77 5.09
C GLU A 4 -6.08 -19.89 4.10
N GLU A 5 -5.43 -19.35 3.06
CA GLU A 5 -6.06 -18.62 1.96
C GLU A 5 -6.87 -19.53 1.02
N GLU A 6 -6.48 -20.79 0.81
CA GLU A 6 -7.18 -21.72 -0.11
C GLU A 6 -8.52 -22.22 0.44
N THR A 7 -8.59 -22.49 1.75
CA THR A 7 -9.84 -22.87 2.45
C THR A 7 -10.83 -21.71 2.50
N CYS A 8 -10.34 -20.47 2.60
CA CYS A 8 -11.19 -19.27 2.55
C CYS A 8 -11.96 -19.17 1.21
N PHE A 9 -11.35 -19.55 0.09
CA PHE A 9 -11.98 -19.39 -1.24
C PHE A 9 -13.18 -20.30 -1.51
N GLU A 10 -13.13 -21.57 -1.09
CA GLU A 10 -14.22 -22.53 -1.34
C GLU A 10 -15.40 -22.29 -0.40
N ASP A 11 -15.12 -21.98 0.87
CA ASP A 11 -16.14 -21.68 1.88
C ASP A 11 -16.88 -20.35 1.59
N VAL A 12 -16.16 -19.34 1.08
CA VAL A 12 -16.75 -18.06 0.64
C VAL A 12 -17.63 -18.26 -0.60
N LEU A 13 -17.33 -19.24 -1.45
CA LEU A 13 -18.09 -19.49 -2.68
C LEU A 13 -19.46 -20.13 -2.42
N GLU A 14 -19.50 -21.20 -1.62
CA GLU A 14 -20.77 -21.90 -1.34
C GLU A 14 -21.75 -21.02 -0.56
N LYS A 15 -21.25 -20.08 0.25
CA LYS A 15 -22.07 -19.17 1.07
C LYS A 15 -22.57 -17.94 0.31
N ASN A 16 -21.92 -17.54 -0.79
CA ASN A 16 -22.25 -16.31 -1.52
C ASN A 16 -23.08 -16.47 -2.78
N TYR A 17 -23.42 -17.70 -3.19
CA TYR A 17 -24.39 -17.87 -4.26
C TYR A 17 -25.78 -17.43 -3.78
N CYS A 18 -26.30 -16.34 -4.35
CA CYS A 18 -27.72 -16.05 -4.24
C CYS A 18 -28.47 -17.22 -4.92
N PRO A 19 -29.54 -17.78 -4.33
CA PRO A 19 -30.35 -18.82 -4.97
C PRO A 19 -30.91 -18.38 -6.33
N GLU A 20 -30.98 -17.07 -6.59
CA GLU A 20 -31.44 -16.47 -7.86
C GLU A 20 -30.33 -16.30 -8.92
N THR A 21 -29.06 -16.64 -8.61
CA THR A 21 -27.94 -16.50 -9.54
C THR A 21 -28.12 -17.48 -10.71
N ASN A 22 -28.13 -16.98 -11.95
CA ASN A 22 -28.24 -17.82 -13.15
C ASN A 22 -27.01 -18.75 -13.28
N ASP A 23 -27.18 -19.95 -13.82
CA ASP A 23 -26.10 -20.91 -14.07
C ASP A 23 -24.95 -20.33 -14.91
N GLU A 24 -25.22 -19.40 -15.85
CA GLU A 24 -24.17 -18.69 -16.58
C GLU A 24 -23.29 -17.81 -15.67
N GLU A 25 -23.90 -17.15 -14.69
CA GLU A 25 -23.19 -16.30 -13.72
C GLU A 25 -22.38 -17.17 -12.76
N LYS A 26 -22.92 -18.33 -12.35
CA LYS A 26 -22.19 -19.32 -11.56
C LYS A 26 -20.97 -19.86 -12.30
N ILE A 27 -21.10 -20.18 -13.58
CA ILE A 27 -19.98 -20.65 -14.42
C ILE A 27 -18.90 -19.56 -14.53
N PHE A 28 -19.31 -18.31 -14.76
CA PHE A 28 -18.40 -17.18 -14.84
C PHE A 28 -17.61 -16.96 -13.54
N ILE A 29 -18.30 -16.97 -12.39
CA ILE A 29 -17.67 -16.80 -11.06
C ILE A 29 -16.67 -17.92 -10.79
N HIS A 30 -17.05 -19.18 -11.05
CA HIS A 30 -16.13 -20.32 -10.90
C HIS A 30 -14.90 -20.20 -11.82
N ALA A 31 -15.09 -19.76 -13.07
CA ALA A 31 -13.98 -19.58 -14.00
C ALA A 31 -13.01 -18.49 -13.53
N MET A 32 -13.53 -17.34 -13.05
CA MET A 32 -12.73 -16.25 -12.49
C MET A 32 -11.92 -16.72 -11.29
N ILE A 33 -12.54 -17.46 -10.36
CA ILE A 33 -11.85 -17.93 -9.15
C ILE A 33 -10.82 -19.01 -9.47
N ARG A 34 -11.13 -19.96 -10.36
CA ARG A 34 -10.13 -20.93 -10.83
C ARG A 34 -8.93 -20.23 -11.48
N ARG A 35 -9.15 -19.10 -12.16
CA ARG A 35 -8.07 -18.28 -12.71
C ARG A 35 -7.28 -17.57 -11.61
N LEU A 36 -7.94 -16.99 -10.61
CA LEU A 36 -7.27 -16.36 -9.47
C LEU A 36 -6.48 -17.37 -8.64
N LYS A 37 -7.01 -18.56 -8.36
CA LYS A 37 -6.28 -19.66 -7.70
C LYS A 37 -5.02 -20.03 -8.47
N ARG A 38 -5.11 -20.15 -9.80
CA ARG A 38 -3.92 -20.40 -10.64
C ARG A 38 -2.88 -19.28 -10.56
N ILE A 39 -3.32 -18.03 -10.41
CA ILE A 39 -2.41 -16.88 -10.28
C ILE A 39 -1.80 -16.81 -8.87
N LEU A 40 -2.58 -17.13 -7.83
CA LEU A 40 -2.15 -17.05 -6.43
C LEU A 40 -1.24 -18.23 -6.03
N ASN A 41 -1.53 -19.43 -6.53
CA ASN A 41 -0.72 -20.63 -6.31
C ASN A 41 0.44 -20.76 -7.31
N TRP A 42 0.70 -19.72 -8.08
CA TRP A 42 1.75 -19.75 -9.09
C TRP A 42 3.13 -19.75 -8.43
N ASP A 43 3.90 -20.80 -8.72
CA ASP A 43 5.34 -20.86 -8.43
C ASP A 43 6.11 -20.33 -9.66
N PRO A 44 6.90 -19.25 -9.52
CA PRO A 44 7.76 -18.73 -10.57
C PRO A 44 8.70 -19.76 -11.20
N GLY A 45 8.98 -20.88 -10.50
CA GLY A 45 9.85 -21.95 -10.98
C GLY A 45 9.22 -22.98 -11.93
N GLU A 46 7.89 -23.07 -12.02
CA GLU A 46 7.23 -24.18 -12.72
C GLU A 46 6.59 -23.82 -14.07
N ASP A 47 6.23 -22.56 -14.32
CA ASP A 47 5.55 -22.18 -15.58
C ASP A 47 5.87 -20.73 -16.02
N GLU A 48 6.98 -20.57 -16.74
CA GLU A 48 7.38 -19.28 -17.35
C GLU A 48 6.48 -18.87 -18.53
N SER A 49 5.68 -19.79 -19.09
CA SER A 49 4.92 -19.55 -20.33
C SER A 49 3.68 -18.66 -20.14
N LEU A 50 3.11 -18.68 -18.94
CA LEU A 50 1.92 -17.92 -18.56
C LEU A 50 2.22 -16.44 -18.25
N PHE A 51 3.47 -16.10 -17.94
CA PHE A 51 3.81 -14.83 -17.27
C PHE A 51 5.09 -14.16 -17.80
N THR A 52 5.21 -14.00 -19.12
CA THR A 52 6.18 -13.04 -19.68
C THR A 52 5.83 -11.63 -19.18
N LYS A 53 6.85 -10.83 -18.80
CA LYS A 53 6.63 -9.48 -18.23
C LYS A 53 5.73 -8.59 -19.09
N ASP A 54 5.75 -8.79 -20.41
CA ASP A 54 4.96 -8.04 -21.38
C ASP A 54 3.44 -8.33 -21.29
N LYS A 55 3.04 -9.52 -20.79
CA LYS A 55 1.63 -9.89 -20.61
C LYS A 55 1.01 -9.34 -19.31
N GLY A 56 1.82 -8.84 -18.38
CA GLY A 56 1.36 -8.34 -17.08
C GLY A 56 0.18 -7.35 -17.16
N PRO A 57 0.26 -6.30 -18.00
CA PRO A 57 -0.85 -5.37 -18.19
C PRO A 57 -2.14 -6.01 -18.71
N GLU A 58 -2.04 -6.98 -19.62
CA GLU A 58 -3.20 -7.69 -20.17
C GLU A 58 -3.88 -8.54 -19.09
N ILE A 59 -3.09 -9.26 -18.28
CA ILE A 59 -3.60 -10.07 -17.17
C ILE A 59 -4.34 -9.19 -16.15
N VAL A 60 -3.76 -8.07 -15.74
CA VAL A 60 -4.42 -7.16 -14.78
C VAL A 60 -5.70 -6.55 -15.37
N ARG A 61 -5.70 -6.16 -16.65
CA ARG A 61 -6.92 -5.66 -17.31
C ARG A 61 -8.00 -6.73 -17.39
N ASP A 62 -7.63 -7.96 -17.71
CA ASP A 62 -8.55 -9.10 -17.76
C ASP A 62 -9.20 -9.32 -16.39
N ILE A 63 -8.41 -9.38 -15.32
CA ILE A 63 -8.93 -9.50 -13.94
C ILE A 63 -9.83 -8.32 -13.60
N MET A 64 -9.45 -7.09 -13.94
CA MET A 64 -10.25 -5.89 -13.69
C MET A 64 -11.61 -5.95 -14.39
N ILE A 65 -11.66 -6.33 -15.67
CA ILE A 65 -12.90 -6.48 -16.42
C ILE A 65 -13.81 -7.52 -15.77
N HIS A 66 -13.23 -8.66 -15.40
CA HIS A 66 -13.98 -9.74 -14.75
C HIS A 66 -14.49 -9.32 -13.37
N PHE A 67 -13.66 -8.62 -12.59
CA PHE A 67 -14.00 -8.09 -11.28
C PHE A 67 -15.13 -7.06 -11.35
N ILE A 68 -15.09 -6.12 -12.31
CA ILE A 68 -16.15 -5.12 -12.49
C ILE A 68 -17.47 -5.81 -12.87
N ARG A 69 -17.43 -6.76 -13.82
CA ARG A 69 -18.62 -7.53 -14.21
C ARG A 69 -19.19 -8.33 -13.04
N TRP A 70 -18.32 -8.98 -12.26
CA TRP A 70 -18.70 -9.69 -11.05
C TRP A 70 -19.36 -8.75 -10.02
N LYS A 71 -18.78 -7.58 -9.78
CA LYS A 71 -19.33 -6.55 -8.87
C LYS A 71 -20.71 -6.08 -9.31
N THR A 72 -20.98 -5.97 -10.61
CA THR A 72 -22.31 -5.60 -11.11
C THR A 72 -23.37 -6.69 -10.89
N ILE A 73 -22.98 -7.97 -10.93
CA ILE A 73 -23.89 -9.10 -10.68
C ILE A 73 -24.22 -9.23 -9.18
N ILE A 74 -23.23 -9.02 -8.31
CA ILE A 74 -23.43 -9.15 -6.85
C ILE A 74 -24.00 -7.90 -6.21
N GLY A 75 -23.81 -6.70 -6.78
CA GLY A 75 -24.40 -5.47 -6.27
C GLY A 75 -25.95 -5.51 -6.12
N SER A 76 -26.60 -6.50 -6.72
CA SER A 76 -28.04 -6.82 -6.58
C SER A 76 -28.40 -7.82 -5.48
N SER A 77 -27.45 -8.43 -4.75
CA SER A 77 -27.73 -9.46 -3.73
C SER A 77 -27.30 -9.05 -2.31
N ASN A 78 -28.04 -9.52 -1.29
CA ASN A 78 -27.99 -9.03 0.09
C ASN A 78 -26.90 -9.63 1.00
N ASN A 79 -25.96 -10.45 0.49
CA ASN A 79 -24.90 -11.06 1.31
C ASN A 79 -23.61 -10.23 1.32
N LEU A 80 -23.52 -9.28 2.27
CA LEU A 80 -22.50 -8.24 2.29
C LEU A 80 -21.13 -8.64 2.88
N ALA A 81 -21.09 -9.60 3.82
CA ALA A 81 -19.88 -9.83 4.64
C ALA A 81 -18.81 -10.65 3.93
N ASP A 82 -19.16 -11.81 3.37
CA ASP A 82 -18.20 -12.68 2.66
C ASP A 82 -17.79 -12.07 1.30
N PHE A 83 -18.64 -11.20 0.73
CA PHE A 83 -18.34 -10.39 -0.46
C PHE A 83 -17.13 -9.47 -0.26
N ILE A 84 -16.99 -8.86 0.92
CA ILE A 84 -15.88 -7.94 1.23
C ILE A 84 -14.54 -8.68 1.20
N GLY A 85 -14.48 -9.90 1.75
CA GLY A 85 -13.25 -10.70 1.77
C GLY A 85 -12.73 -11.03 0.38
N LEU A 86 -13.60 -11.55 -0.50
CA LEU A 86 -13.23 -11.86 -1.88
C LEU A 86 -12.90 -10.59 -2.67
N GLN A 87 -13.66 -9.51 -2.49
CA GLN A 87 -13.38 -8.22 -3.11
C GLN A 87 -11.97 -7.72 -2.75
N HIS A 88 -11.62 -7.75 -1.46
CA HIS A 88 -10.28 -7.36 -1.00
C HIS A 88 -9.21 -8.22 -1.68
N LEU A 89 -9.42 -9.54 -1.70
CA LEU A 89 -8.48 -10.48 -2.27
C LEU A 89 -8.20 -10.21 -3.74
N VAL A 90 -9.24 -10.04 -4.57
CA VAL A 90 -9.06 -9.74 -6.00
C VAL A 90 -8.35 -8.40 -6.20
N ILE A 91 -8.78 -7.35 -5.51
CA ILE A 91 -8.22 -5.99 -5.67
C ILE A 91 -6.75 -5.95 -5.25
N TYR A 92 -6.41 -6.48 -4.09
CA TYR A 92 -5.03 -6.49 -3.60
C TYR A 92 -4.15 -7.45 -4.43
N THR A 93 -4.73 -8.49 -5.03
CA THR A 93 -4.02 -9.33 -6.02
C THR A 93 -3.69 -8.52 -7.27
N MET A 94 -4.63 -7.75 -7.83
CA MET A 94 -4.33 -6.85 -8.96
C MET A 94 -3.22 -5.84 -8.61
N ALA A 95 -3.24 -5.27 -7.40
CA ALA A 95 -2.19 -4.36 -6.94
C ALA A 95 -0.82 -5.08 -6.86
N LYS A 96 -0.77 -6.28 -6.26
CA LYS A 96 0.44 -7.11 -6.24
C LYS A 96 0.98 -7.38 -7.63
N LEU A 97 0.12 -7.77 -8.57
CA LEU A 97 0.52 -8.05 -9.95
C LEU A 97 1.05 -6.80 -10.66
N CYS A 98 0.48 -5.63 -10.40
CA CYS A 98 1.00 -4.37 -10.94
C CYS A 98 2.46 -4.15 -10.56
N PHE A 99 2.78 -4.35 -9.27
CA PHE A 99 4.15 -4.26 -8.77
C PHE A 99 5.03 -5.39 -9.31
N TYR A 100 4.54 -6.63 -9.27
CA TYR A 100 5.27 -7.83 -9.69
C TYR A 100 5.75 -7.72 -11.15
N TYR A 101 4.87 -7.31 -12.06
CA TYR A 101 5.22 -7.09 -13.47
C TYR A 101 5.89 -5.74 -13.73
N TRP A 102 6.02 -4.89 -12.71
CA TRP A 102 6.53 -3.53 -12.85
C TRP A 102 5.82 -2.76 -13.97
N ILE A 103 4.48 -2.77 -13.93
CA ILE A 103 3.63 -2.23 -14.99
C ILE A 103 3.91 -0.73 -15.16
N ARG A 104 4.32 -0.32 -16.36
CA ARG A 104 4.63 1.10 -16.66
C ARG A 104 3.39 1.96 -16.95
N ASP A 105 2.26 1.33 -17.26
CA ASP A 105 1.00 2.00 -17.54
C ASP A 105 0.40 2.61 -16.27
N SER A 106 0.66 3.90 -16.06
CA SER A 106 0.18 4.63 -14.90
C SER A 106 -1.35 4.74 -14.84
N ARG A 107 -2.05 4.62 -15.98
CA ARG A 107 -3.52 4.65 -16.00
C ARG A 107 -4.07 3.36 -15.41
N LEU A 108 -3.55 2.21 -15.83
CA LEU A 108 -3.94 0.92 -15.30
C LEU A 108 -3.67 0.80 -13.79
N VAL A 109 -2.48 1.19 -13.34
CA VAL A 109 -2.13 1.19 -11.90
C VAL A 109 -3.06 2.13 -11.13
N SER A 110 -3.41 3.27 -11.71
CA SER A 110 -4.36 4.22 -11.12
C SER A 110 -5.77 3.65 -10.97
N ASP A 111 -6.24 2.89 -11.97
CA ASP A 111 -7.55 2.23 -11.89
C ASP A 111 -7.59 1.19 -10.78
N VAL A 112 -6.50 0.43 -10.59
CA VAL A 112 -6.35 -0.49 -9.47
C VAL A 112 -6.37 0.26 -8.13
N LEU A 113 -5.62 1.36 -8.00
CA LEU A 113 -5.63 2.19 -6.78
C LEU A 113 -7.02 2.79 -6.50
N ARG A 114 -7.78 3.15 -7.53
CA ARG A 114 -9.17 3.58 -7.37
C ARG A 114 -10.05 2.46 -6.83
N GLN A 115 -9.89 1.22 -7.30
CA GLN A 115 -10.64 0.10 -6.74
C GLN A 115 -10.29 -0.14 -5.27
N VAL A 116 -9.00 -0.03 -4.88
CA VAL A 116 -8.59 -0.10 -3.47
C VAL A 116 -9.31 0.98 -2.65
N TYR A 117 -9.29 2.24 -3.11
CA TYR A 117 -9.96 3.33 -2.40
C TYR A 117 -11.48 3.17 -2.35
N LEU A 118 -12.13 2.69 -3.42
CA LEU A 118 -13.57 2.40 -3.43
C LEU A 118 -13.93 1.27 -2.45
N CYS A 119 -13.00 0.36 -2.18
CA CYS A 119 -13.18 -0.75 -1.26
C CYS A 119 -13.01 -0.32 0.20
N ASP A 120 -11.87 0.30 0.52
CA ASP A 120 -11.48 0.59 1.90
C ASP A 120 -11.77 2.04 2.32
N GLY A 121 -11.79 2.97 1.37
CA GLY A 121 -11.83 4.42 1.62
C GLY A 121 -10.52 4.99 2.18
N HIS A 122 -9.44 4.21 2.19
CA HIS A 122 -8.08 4.58 2.59
C HIS A 122 -7.07 3.55 2.04
N PHE A 123 -5.76 3.75 2.29
CA PHE A 123 -4.69 2.85 1.82
C PHE A 123 -3.91 2.20 2.97
N SER A 124 -4.51 2.05 4.16
CA SER A 124 -3.78 1.58 5.36
C SER A 124 -3.12 0.23 5.14
N SER A 125 -3.78 -0.72 4.48
CA SER A 125 -3.22 -2.06 4.24
C SER A 125 -2.00 -2.03 3.32
N MET A 126 -1.95 -1.08 2.37
CA MET A 126 -0.76 -0.89 1.52
C MET A 126 0.43 -0.34 2.33
N PHE A 127 0.17 0.59 3.26
CA PHE A 127 1.21 1.19 4.11
C PHE A 127 1.62 0.33 5.32
N ALA A 128 0.73 -0.54 5.81
CA ALA A 128 0.92 -1.33 7.03
C ALA A 128 2.23 -2.15 7.02
N HIS A 129 2.54 -2.78 5.90
CA HIS A 129 3.70 -3.66 5.74
C HIS A 129 5.02 -2.93 5.98
N ILE A 130 5.22 -1.77 5.33
CA ILE A 130 6.46 -0.98 5.46
C ILE A 130 6.60 -0.38 6.86
N MET A 131 5.47 -0.13 7.52
CA MET A 131 5.43 0.35 8.89
C MET A 131 5.74 -0.74 9.93
N ASN A 132 6.08 -1.97 9.52
CA ASN A 132 6.23 -3.15 10.40
C ASN A 132 5.00 -3.42 11.27
N GLN A 133 3.80 -3.11 10.77
CA GLN A 133 2.59 -3.55 11.44
C GLN A 133 2.44 -5.05 11.14
N ASN A 134 2.79 -5.90 12.11
CA ASN A 134 2.41 -7.33 12.09
C ASN A 134 0.89 -7.42 12.29
N ASP A 135 0.13 -6.99 11.29
CA ASP A 135 -1.31 -7.19 11.30
C ASP A 135 -1.58 -8.55 10.63
N ARG A 136 -2.05 -9.52 11.42
CA ARG A 136 -2.35 -10.90 10.95
C ARG A 136 -3.43 -10.94 9.86
N ARG A 137 -4.02 -9.79 9.51
CA ARG A 137 -5.10 -9.62 8.53
C ARG A 137 -4.62 -9.16 7.16
N THR A 138 -3.32 -8.93 6.98
CA THR A 138 -2.82 -8.46 5.70
C THR A 138 -2.52 -9.60 4.75
N LEU A 139 -3.02 -9.49 3.52
CA LEU A 139 -2.81 -10.45 2.44
C LEU A 139 -1.35 -10.60 1.99
N TRP A 140 -0.36 -9.93 2.60
CA TRP A 140 1.03 -10.04 2.17
C TRP A 140 1.88 -10.73 3.22
N PRO A 141 2.86 -11.55 2.81
CA PRO A 141 3.68 -12.33 3.74
C PRO A 141 4.53 -11.45 4.65
N THR A 142 4.84 -11.98 5.84
CA THR A 142 5.64 -11.33 6.88
C THR A 142 7.06 -10.97 6.42
N PRO A 143 7.64 -9.84 6.89
CA PRO A 143 8.90 -9.35 6.38
C PRO A 143 10.14 -10.12 6.87
N ASN A 144 11.02 -10.50 5.93
CA ASN A 144 12.45 -10.76 6.16
C ASN A 144 13.30 -9.60 5.58
N GLN A 145 14.64 -9.64 5.69
CA GLN A 145 15.51 -8.55 5.18
C GLN A 145 15.33 -8.28 3.68
N GLU A 146 15.09 -9.31 2.88
CA GLU A 146 14.83 -9.20 1.44
C GLU A 146 13.43 -8.63 1.16
N THR A 147 12.44 -8.96 2.00
CA THR A 147 11.08 -8.40 1.93
C THR A 147 11.07 -6.90 2.21
N ARG A 148 11.89 -6.39 3.16
CA ARG A 148 11.95 -4.95 3.48
C ARG A 148 12.37 -4.07 2.29
N HIS A 149 13.29 -4.56 1.46
CA HIS A 149 13.68 -3.84 0.25
C HIS A 149 12.55 -3.85 -0.79
N LYS A 150 11.90 -5.01 -0.99
CA LYS A 150 10.74 -5.17 -1.88
C LYS A 150 9.56 -4.27 -1.46
N GLU A 151 9.35 -4.12 -0.16
CA GLU A 151 8.35 -3.25 0.44
C GLU A 151 8.59 -1.77 0.13
N TYR A 152 9.81 -1.27 0.36
CA TYR A 152 10.16 0.10 -0.02
C TYR A 152 9.94 0.35 -1.52
N LEU A 153 10.40 -0.58 -2.37
CA LEU A 153 10.20 -0.51 -3.82
C LEU A 153 8.71 -0.51 -4.20
N THR A 154 7.88 -1.25 -3.46
CA THR A 154 6.42 -1.25 -3.66
C THR A 154 5.84 0.15 -3.47
N MET A 155 6.24 0.89 -2.44
CA MET A 155 5.75 2.28 -2.28
C MET A 155 6.35 3.24 -3.30
N VAL A 156 7.63 3.09 -3.66
CA VAL A 156 8.21 3.90 -4.75
C VAL A 156 7.39 3.72 -6.02
N PHE A 157 7.04 2.47 -6.35
CA PHE A 157 6.21 2.13 -7.50
C PHE A 157 4.84 2.85 -7.45
N PHE A 158 4.05 2.62 -6.38
CA PHE A 158 2.70 3.19 -6.30
C PHE A 158 2.69 4.71 -6.16
N LEU A 159 3.59 5.30 -5.37
CA LEU A 159 3.70 6.75 -5.24
C LEU A 159 4.08 7.42 -6.56
N SER A 160 4.98 6.80 -7.34
CA SER A 160 5.37 7.32 -8.65
C SER A 160 4.21 7.28 -9.64
N HIS A 161 3.49 6.16 -9.72
CA HIS A 161 2.31 6.05 -10.59
C HIS A 161 1.20 7.01 -10.17
N ALA A 162 0.92 7.13 -8.87
CA ALA A 162 -0.06 8.05 -8.34
C ALA A 162 0.30 9.52 -8.62
N HIS A 163 1.59 9.88 -8.50
CA HIS A 163 2.08 11.21 -8.83
C HIS A 163 1.95 11.51 -10.33
N ASN A 164 2.40 10.59 -11.19
CA ASN A 164 2.35 10.75 -12.65
C ASN A 164 0.90 10.88 -13.15
N ALA A 165 -0.03 10.15 -12.55
CA ALA A 165 -1.45 10.23 -12.87
C ALA A 165 -2.21 11.34 -12.13
N ARG A 166 -1.54 12.11 -11.26
CA ARG A 166 -2.14 13.16 -10.41
C ARG A 166 -3.36 12.65 -9.65
N LEU A 167 -3.21 11.50 -9.01
CA LEU A 167 -4.31 10.83 -8.31
C LEU A 167 -4.77 11.62 -7.08
N GLU A 168 -6.06 11.89 -7.05
CA GLU A 168 -6.76 12.53 -5.95
C GLU A 168 -7.99 11.71 -5.53
N PHE A 169 -8.21 11.65 -4.22
CA PHE A 169 -9.28 10.90 -3.57
C PHE A 169 -9.93 11.81 -2.54
N GLY A 170 -11.22 12.13 -2.73
CA GLY A 170 -11.94 13.03 -1.83
C GLY A 170 -11.30 14.43 -1.69
N GLY A 171 -10.69 14.94 -2.77
CA GLY A 171 -9.98 16.23 -2.77
C GLY A 171 -8.57 16.22 -2.17
N HIS A 172 -8.04 15.05 -1.83
CA HIS A 172 -6.68 14.89 -1.30
C HIS A 172 -5.83 14.03 -2.24
N ARG A 173 -4.57 14.41 -2.46
CA ARG A 173 -3.62 13.60 -3.23
C ARG A 173 -3.37 12.28 -2.52
N PHE A 174 -3.05 11.22 -3.27
CA PHE A 174 -2.72 9.90 -2.73
C PHE A 174 -1.71 9.95 -1.57
N VAL A 175 -0.66 10.77 -1.70
CA VAL A 175 0.41 10.92 -0.69
C VAL A 175 -0.05 11.61 0.60
N ASP A 176 -1.11 12.43 0.53
CA ASP A 176 -1.65 13.21 1.65
C ASP A 176 -2.89 12.57 2.28
N LEU A 177 -3.43 11.51 1.67
CA LEU A 177 -4.67 10.90 2.11
C LEU A 177 -4.49 10.26 3.50
N ARG A 178 -5.35 10.65 4.45
CA ARG A 178 -5.30 10.10 5.81
C ARG A 178 -5.53 8.59 5.78
N LEU A 179 -4.59 7.86 6.39
CA LEU A 179 -4.76 6.45 6.73
C LEU A 179 -5.82 6.34 7.85
N ARG A 180 -6.43 5.17 8.04
CA ARG A 180 -7.38 4.93 9.15
C ARG A 180 -6.80 4.06 10.26
N VAL A 181 -5.99 3.09 9.87
CA VAL A 181 -5.29 2.16 10.75
C VAL A 181 -3.79 2.37 10.57
N PRO A 182 -2.99 2.38 11.66
CA PRO A 182 -3.42 2.33 13.07
C PRO A 182 -3.91 3.68 13.61
N LEU A 183 -3.54 4.78 12.95
CA LEU A 183 -3.90 6.14 13.35
C LEU A 183 -4.48 6.89 12.17
N ARG A 184 -5.42 7.80 12.45
CA ARG A 184 -6.11 8.61 11.44
C ARG A 184 -5.29 9.82 10.98
N VAL A 185 -4.12 9.56 10.40
CA VAL A 185 -3.13 10.58 10.03
C VAL A 185 -2.61 10.38 8.60
N PRO A 186 -2.11 11.45 7.95
CA PRO A 186 -1.39 11.30 6.68
C PRO A 186 -0.15 10.40 6.82
N PRO A 187 0.24 9.67 5.76
CA PRO A 187 1.38 8.75 5.76
C PRO A 187 2.70 9.36 6.25
N VAL A 188 2.92 10.65 5.99
CA VAL A 188 4.15 11.37 6.40
C VAL A 188 4.34 11.37 7.91
N PHE A 189 3.28 11.60 8.68
CA PHE A 189 3.33 11.59 10.13
C PHE A 189 3.46 10.17 10.67
N LEU A 190 2.78 9.21 10.02
CA LEU A 190 2.88 7.82 10.40
C LEU A 190 4.31 7.28 10.23
N ALA A 191 5.00 7.64 9.14
CA ALA A 191 6.39 7.27 8.92
C ALA A 191 7.33 7.82 10.00
N ALA A 192 7.08 9.04 10.49
CA ALA A 192 7.84 9.62 11.59
C ALA A 192 7.57 8.92 12.93
N ILE A 193 6.30 8.63 13.25
CA ILE A 193 5.89 7.91 14.48
C ILE A 193 6.56 6.54 14.56
N TYR A 194 6.57 5.79 13.46
CA TYR A 194 7.18 4.46 13.40
C TYR A 194 8.69 4.46 13.15
N ASN A 195 9.35 5.62 13.22
CA ASN A 195 10.78 5.76 13.01
C ASN A 195 11.25 5.12 11.68
N LYS A 196 10.57 5.47 10.58
CA LYS A 196 10.86 4.99 9.21
C LYS A 196 11.42 6.13 8.35
N PRO A 197 12.68 6.56 8.56
CA PRO A 197 13.22 7.75 7.87
C PRO A 197 13.29 7.60 6.35
N GLN A 198 13.55 6.40 5.83
CA GLN A 198 13.52 6.11 4.39
C GLN A 198 12.15 6.36 3.77
N LEU A 199 11.09 5.84 4.41
CA LEU A 199 9.73 6.05 3.95
C LEU A 199 9.31 7.52 4.12
N LEU A 200 9.69 8.16 5.22
CA LEU A 200 9.45 9.59 5.46
C LEU A 200 10.07 10.43 4.34
N LEU A 201 11.34 10.20 4.01
CA LEU A 201 12.04 10.88 2.93
C LEU A 201 11.37 10.65 1.57
N LEU A 202 10.96 9.41 1.29
CA LEU A 202 10.23 9.07 0.06
C LEU A 202 8.92 9.87 -0.05
N ILE A 203 8.09 9.84 1.00
CA ILE A 203 6.81 10.54 1.04
C ILE A 203 7.01 12.06 0.86
N MET A 204 8.02 12.64 1.52
CA MET A 204 8.37 14.06 1.36
C MET A 204 8.84 14.40 -0.06
N ARG A 205 9.64 13.53 -0.70
CA ARG A 205 10.07 13.71 -2.09
C ARG A 205 8.90 13.67 -3.08
N HIS A 206 7.84 12.94 -2.76
CA HIS A 206 6.58 12.97 -3.50
C HIS A 206 5.69 14.18 -3.17
N GLY A 207 6.21 15.13 -2.38
CA GLY A 207 5.61 16.43 -2.14
C GLY A 207 4.53 16.43 -1.05
N ALA A 208 4.61 15.52 -0.08
CA ALA A 208 3.64 15.47 1.02
C ALA A 208 3.52 16.80 1.78
N ILE A 209 2.30 17.10 2.22
CA ILE A 209 2.01 18.31 3.00
C ILE A 209 2.50 18.13 4.43
N LEU A 210 3.27 19.11 4.91
CA LEU A 210 3.94 19.07 6.23
C LEU A 210 3.32 20.02 7.25
N ASP A 211 2.48 20.96 6.80
CA ASP A 211 1.88 21.98 7.64
C ASP A 211 0.35 21.83 7.76
N ARG A 212 -0.14 22.03 8.98
CA ARG A 212 -1.52 21.97 9.41
C ARG A 212 -2.41 22.96 8.64
N ARG A 213 -1.86 24.12 8.25
CA ARG A 213 -2.60 25.15 7.49
C ARG A 213 -3.04 24.69 6.10
N GLN A 214 -2.30 23.75 5.51
CA GLN A 214 -2.60 23.20 4.18
C GLN A 214 -3.46 21.92 4.28
N ALA A 215 -3.54 21.28 5.46
CA ALA A 215 -4.16 19.97 5.66
C ALA A 215 -5.66 20.00 6.06
N SER A 216 -6.31 21.17 6.08
CA SER A 216 -7.76 21.34 6.31
C SER A 216 -8.35 20.69 7.58
N GLY A 217 -7.56 20.45 8.63
CA GLY A 217 -7.99 19.63 9.79
C GLY A 217 -7.98 20.28 11.18
N ARG A 218 -8.53 19.53 12.16
CA ARG A 218 -8.93 19.93 13.53
C ARG A 218 -7.74 20.17 14.49
N ALA A 219 -8.06 20.57 15.73
CA ALA A 219 -7.15 20.99 16.79
C ALA A 219 -6.07 19.96 17.22
N ASP A 220 -6.34 18.66 17.06
CA ASP A 220 -5.44 17.56 17.44
C ASP A 220 -4.46 17.15 16.32
N ASP A 221 -4.31 17.98 15.28
CA ASP A 221 -3.52 17.65 14.11
C ASP A 221 -2.00 17.70 14.37
N TRP A 222 -1.35 16.66 13.88
CA TRP A 222 0.09 16.46 13.81
C TRP A 222 0.71 17.58 12.96
N ASP A 223 1.77 18.21 13.47
CA ASP A 223 2.37 19.40 12.86
C ASP A 223 3.87 19.23 12.54
N LEU A 224 4.40 20.20 11.78
CA LEU A 224 5.81 20.29 11.42
C LEU A 224 6.74 20.25 12.64
N ASN A 225 6.35 20.91 13.74
CA ASN A 225 7.13 20.93 14.97
C ASN A 225 7.27 19.53 15.57
N MET A 226 6.26 18.69 15.41
CA MET A 226 6.32 17.32 15.89
C MET A 226 7.24 16.44 15.02
N LEU A 227 7.22 16.60 13.70
CA LEU A 227 8.17 15.96 12.79
C LEU A 227 9.62 16.33 13.14
N LEU A 228 9.89 17.62 13.34
CA LEU A 228 11.19 18.12 13.77
C LEU A 228 11.61 17.51 15.11
N ARG A 229 10.73 17.54 16.12
CA ARG A 229 11.00 16.93 17.44
C ARG A 229 11.35 15.45 17.33
N HIS A 230 10.63 14.69 16.50
CA HIS A 230 10.93 13.27 16.29
C HIS A 230 12.30 13.06 15.64
N LEU A 231 12.60 13.77 14.55
CA LEU A 231 13.88 13.64 13.85
C LEU A 231 15.07 14.06 14.72
N THR A 232 14.92 15.13 15.52
CA THR A 232 15.95 15.53 16.48
C THR A 232 16.17 14.47 17.57
N ARG A 233 15.10 13.82 18.06
CA ARG A 233 15.24 12.71 19.02
C ARG A 233 15.96 11.50 18.43
N ILE A 234 15.66 11.17 17.17
CA ILE A 234 16.34 10.07 16.46
C ILE A 234 17.83 10.38 16.31
N LEU A 235 18.19 11.59 15.83
CA LEU A 235 19.58 12.03 15.75
C LEU A 235 20.28 11.96 17.12
N TRP A 236 19.64 12.47 18.17
CA TRP A 236 20.21 12.48 19.51
C TRP A 236 20.47 11.08 20.04
N ALA A 237 19.53 10.15 19.85
CA ALA A 237 19.69 8.75 20.24
C ALA A 237 20.85 8.08 19.49
N SER A 238 21.00 8.37 18.20
CA SER A 238 22.10 7.86 17.37
C SER A 238 23.47 8.44 17.73
N LEU A 239 23.52 9.62 18.37
CA LEU A 239 24.76 10.24 18.85
C LEU A 239 25.16 9.78 20.26
N GLY A 240 24.22 9.28 21.07
CA GLY A 240 24.43 8.91 22.47
C GLY A 240 24.62 7.41 22.75
N SER A 241 24.77 6.57 21.73
CA SER A 241 24.97 5.12 21.90
C SER A 241 26.46 4.80 22.05
N ASP A 242 26.89 4.40 23.24
CA ASP A 242 28.26 3.92 23.49
C ASP A 242 28.51 2.66 22.63
N PRO A 243 29.62 2.54 21.87
CA PRO A 243 29.78 1.50 20.85
C PRO A 243 29.99 0.08 21.39
N GLN A 244 29.99 -0.14 22.71
CA GLN A 244 30.56 -1.36 23.29
C GLN A 244 29.63 -2.59 23.34
N ASP A 245 28.31 -2.46 23.13
CA ASP A 245 27.39 -3.57 23.43
C ASP A 245 26.40 -3.95 22.31
N SER A 246 26.70 -3.59 21.06
CA SER A 246 25.71 -3.75 20.01
C SER A 246 26.35 -4.27 18.72
N THR A 247 26.16 -5.57 18.47
CA THR A 247 26.43 -6.29 17.21
C THR A 247 25.55 -5.82 16.04
N TRP A 248 24.87 -4.67 16.16
CA TRP A 248 24.09 -4.06 15.10
C TRP A 248 25.03 -3.44 14.08
N GLU A 249 24.98 -3.95 12.84
CA GLU A 249 25.80 -3.53 11.71
C GLU A 249 25.84 -1.99 11.57
N THR A 250 27.03 -1.41 11.71
CA THR A 250 27.32 0.03 11.59
C THR A 250 26.85 0.66 10.28
N SER A 251 26.65 -0.14 9.22
CA SER A 251 26.08 0.26 7.93
C SER A 251 24.59 0.66 8.02
N ILE A 252 23.81 0.01 8.89
CA ILE A 252 22.38 0.28 9.08
C ILE A 252 22.19 1.60 9.85
N ILE A 253 23.05 1.87 10.83
CA ILE A 253 23.05 3.13 11.58
C ILE A 253 23.46 4.30 10.67
N SER A 254 24.48 4.10 9.84
CA SER A 254 24.98 5.11 8.89
C SER A 254 23.94 5.51 7.83
N SER A 255 23.26 4.54 7.22
CA SER A 255 22.20 4.80 6.23
C SER A 255 20.98 5.49 6.86
N THR A 256 20.56 5.05 8.04
CA THR A 256 19.45 5.67 8.80
C THR A 256 19.77 7.12 9.16
N LEU A 257 21.00 7.42 9.59
CA LEU A 257 21.44 8.78 9.90
C LEU A 257 21.44 9.69 8.67
N HIS A 258 21.89 9.19 7.52
CA HIS A 258 21.85 9.94 6.26
C HIS A 258 20.40 10.29 5.87
N ASP A 259 19.49 9.32 5.95
CA ASP A 259 18.07 9.55 5.63
C ASP A 259 17.42 10.56 6.58
N VAL A 260 17.72 10.49 7.88
CA VAL A 260 17.26 11.47 8.89
C VAL A 260 17.82 12.86 8.60
N TRP A 261 19.09 12.97 8.25
CA TRP A 261 19.73 14.23 7.87
C TRP A 261 19.07 14.85 6.64
N GLU A 262 18.83 14.05 5.60
CA GLU A 262 18.14 14.50 4.39
C GLU A 262 16.68 14.91 4.69
N CYS A 263 16.00 14.21 5.58
CA CYS A 263 14.68 14.61 6.07
C CYS A 263 14.72 16.01 6.70
N LEU A 264 15.66 16.25 7.63
CA LEU A 264 15.81 17.56 8.28
C LEU A 264 16.16 18.65 7.28
N ARG A 265 17.06 18.38 6.33
CA ARG A 265 17.41 19.33 5.27
C ARG A 265 16.20 19.71 4.44
N PHE A 266 15.33 18.75 4.13
CA PHE A 266 14.08 19.00 3.40
C PHE A 266 13.13 19.90 4.20
N LEU A 267 12.92 19.58 5.49
CA LEU A 267 12.06 20.35 6.38
C LEU A 267 12.54 21.79 6.59
N LEU A 268 13.84 21.98 6.83
CA LEU A 268 14.44 23.30 7.07
C LEU A 268 14.36 24.20 5.81
N ARG A 269 14.50 23.62 4.62
CA ARG A 269 14.27 24.34 3.35
C ARG A 269 12.80 24.76 3.19
N GLY A 270 11.87 23.88 3.57
CA GLY A 270 10.44 24.22 3.56
C GLY A 270 10.12 25.41 4.47
N ILE A 271 10.73 25.45 5.66
CA ILE A 271 10.54 26.54 6.63
C ILE A 271 11.11 27.87 6.09
N SER A 272 12.32 27.85 5.53
CA SER A 272 12.95 29.08 5.03
C SER A 272 12.20 29.69 3.84
N GLN A 273 11.58 28.86 3.00
CA GLN A 273 10.76 29.32 1.88
C GLN A 273 9.44 29.95 2.33
N VAL A 274 8.82 29.45 3.40
CA VAL A 274 7.59 30.01 3.97
C VAL A 274 7.83 31.37 4.64
N GLN A 275 9.01 31.60 5.23
CA GLN A 275 9.34 32.88 5.87
C GLN A 275 9.67 34.02 4.90
N MET A 276 10.03 33.72 3.64
CA MET A 276 10.38 34.74 2.63
C MET A 276 9.20 35.11 1.70
N GLY A 277 8.05 34.43 1.84
CA GLY A 277 6.85 34.68 1.05
C GLY A 277 5.76 35.49 1.76
N ASN A 278 6.04 36.00 2.96
CA ASN A 278 5.16 36.90 3.73
C ASN A 278 5.75 38.30 3.80
#